data_AF-A0A7C1VXQ2-F1
#
_entry.id   AF-A0A7C1VXQ2-F1
#
_cell.length_a   1.000
_cell.length_b   1.000
_cell.length_c   1.000
_cell.angle_alpha   90.00
_cell.angle_beta   90.00
_cell.angle_gamma   90.00
#
_symmetry.space_group_name_H-M   'P 1'
#
loop_
_entity.id
_entity.type
_entity.pdbx_description
1 polymer ?
#
loop_
_entity_poly.entity_id
_entity_poly.type
_entity_poly.pdbx_seq_one_letter_code
_entity_poly.pdbx_strand_id
1 'polypeptide(L)'
;MDKIAKLNYAQAVILQKELCQKVILKPPPNFSPQLIAGADVSYSRKDSKIYAALVVLNLPDLTLLETKTIIGETTFPYIPGLLSFREAPLLIKAFR
;
A
#
# COMPACT_ATOMS: atom_id res chain seq x y z
N MET A 1 8.22 -8.59 6.24
CA MET A 1 7.84 -8.42 4.83
C MET A 1 7.97 -9.72 4.05
N ASP A 2 9.01 -10.51 4.28
CA ASP A 2 9.24 -11.81 3.60
C ASP A 2 8.14 -12.87 3.79
N LYS A 3 7.31 -12.75 4.83
CA LYS A 3 6.18 -13.67 5.05
C LYS A 3 5.02 -13.49 4.05
N ILE A 4 4.80 -12.28 3.51
CA ILE A 4 3.66 -12.02 2.59
C ILE A 4 3.93 -12.60 1.20
N ALA A 5 5.18 -12.52 0.73
CA ALA A 5 5.59 -13.02 -0.59
C ALA A 5 5.42 -14.53 -0.80
N LYS A 6 5.15 -15.30 0.27
CA LYS A 6 5.02 -16.77 0.27
C LYS A 6 3.63 -17.27 0.65
N LEU A 7 2.64 -16.39 0.82
CA LEU A 7 1.29 -16.82 1.17
C LEU A 7 0.60 -17.45 -0.03
N ASN A 8 -0.08 -18.58 0.19
CA ASN A 8 -1.08 -19.08 -0.75
C ASN A 8 -2.44 -18.38 -0.53
N TYR A 9 -3.39 -18.65 -1.42
CA TYR A 9 -4.74 -18.06 -1.35
C TYR A 9 -5.41 -18.23 0.02
N ALA A 10 -5.45 -19.46 0.56
CA ALA A 10 -6.12 -19.75 1.83
C ALA A 10 -5.47 -18.99 2.99
N GLN A 11 -4.14 -18.95 3.03
CA GLN A 11 -3.39 -18.21 4.04
C GLN A 11 -3.62 -16.69 3.94
N ALA A 12 -3.69 -16.15 2.72
CA ALA A 12 -3.99 -14.73 2.50
C ALA A 12 -5.40 -14.38 3.00
N VAL A 13 -6.40 -15.21 2.72
CA VAL A 13 -7.78 -15.00 3.21
C VAL A 13 -7.85 -15.08 4.73
N ILE A 14 -7.16 -16.03 5.37
CA ILE A 14 -7.08 -16.12 6.83
C ILE A 14 -6.48 -14.82 7.40
N LEU A 15 -5.34 -14.37 6.87
CA LEU A 15 -4.71 -13.15 7.34
C LEU A 15 -5.59 -11.92 7.13
N GLN A 16 -6.30 -11.83 6.00
CA GLN A 16 -7.24 -10.74 5.75
C GLN A 16 -8.36 -10.71 6.80
N LYS A 17 -8.92 -11.87 7.17
CA LYS A 17 -9.95 -11.99 8.22
C LYS A 17 -9.42 -11.63 9.60
N GLU A 18 -8.16 -11.96 9.90
CA GLU A 18 -7.52 -11.57 11.16
C GLU A 18 -7.26 -10.06 11.23
N LEU A 19 -6.76 -9.47 10.14
CA LEU A 19 -6.41 -8.05 10.09
C LEU A 19 -7.64 -7.15 10.05
N CYS A 20 -8.76 -7.58 9.44
CA CYS A 20 -9.96 -6.75 9.37
C CYS A 20 -10.51 -6.41 10.77
N GLN A 21 -10.32 -7.29 11.77
CA GLN A 21 -10.72 -7.05 13.15
C GLN A 21 -9.92 -5.92 13.84
N LYS A 22 -8.79 -5.51 13.25
CA LYS A 22 -7.93 -4.44 13.79
C LYS A 22 -8.21 -3.08 13.16
N VAL A 23 -9.16 -3.01 12.23
CA VAL A 23 -9.50 -1.75 11.54
C VAL A 23 -10.31 -0.85 12.47
N ILE A 24 -9.85 0.38 12.65
CA ILE A 24 -10.57 1.42 13.39
C ILE A 24 -11.38 2.23 12.39
N LEU A 25 -12.71 2.18 12.52
CA LEU A 25 -13.65 2.80 11.56
C LEU A 25 -13.96 4.28 11.85
N LYS A 26 -13.31 4.87 12.86
CA LYS A 26 -13.51 6.26 13.26
C LYS A 26 -12.16 6.98 13.27
N PRO A 27 -12.12 8.27 12.88
CA PRO A 27 -10.91 9.05 13.07
C PRO A 27 -10.57 9.15 14.56
N PRO A 28 -9.29 9.39 14.90
CA PRO A 28 -8.91 9.66 16.29
C PRO A 28 -9.55 10.97 16.79
N PRO A 29 -9.67 11.18 18.11
CA PRO A 29 -10.12 12.45 18.67
C PRO A 29 -9.27 13.63 18.15
N ASN A 30 -9.91 14.78 17.90
CA ASN A 30 -9.25 16.00 17.41
C ASN A 30 -8.50 15.84 16.08
N PHE A 31 -8.96 14.95 15.20
CA PHE A 31 -8.34 14.71 13.89
C PHE A 31 -8.43 15.96 12.98
N SER A 32 -7.30 16.65 12.82
CA SER A 32 -7.15 17.85 11.98
C SER A 32 -5.85 17.76 11.17
N PRO A 33 -5.82 16.95 10.09
CA PRO A 33 -4.60 16.72 9.32
C PRO A 33 -4.15 17.99 8.60
N GLN A 34 -2.86 18.30 8.67
CA GLN A 34 -2.23 19.36 7.87
C GLN A 34 -1.59 18.81 6.59
N LEU A 35 -1.38 17.50 6.54
CA LEU A 35 -0.75 16.80 5.42
C LEU A 35 -1.67 15.68 4.91
N ILE A 36 -1.64 15.45 3.61
CA ILE A 36 -2.30 14.31 2.97
C ILE A 36 -1.31 13.57 2.09
N ALA A 37 -1.29 12.24 2.17
CA ALA A 37 -0.46 11.41 1.30
C ALA A 37 -1.31 10.69 0.26
N GLY A 38 -0.89 10.77 -1.01
CA GLY A 38 -1.39 9.93 -2.10
C GLY A 38 -0.40 8.81 -2.38
N ALA A 39 -0.89 7.60 -2.62
CA ALA A 39 -0.05 6.45 -2.94
C ALA A 39 -0.66 5.64 -4.09
N ASP A 40 0.18 5.19 -5.02
CA ASP A 40 -0.24 4.41 -6.19
C ASP A 40 0.82 3.36 -6.55
N VAL A 41 0.38 2.29 -7.22
CA VAL A 41 1.25 1.24 -7.76
C VAL A 41 0.94 0.98 -9.24
N SER A 42 1.98 1.06 -10.07
CA SER A 42 1.91 0.72 -11.49
C SER A 42 2.68 -0.56 -11.80
N TYR A 43 2.15 -1.34 -12.75
CA TYR A 43 2.78 -2.57 -13.21
C TYR A 43 3.37 -2.37 -14.61
N SER A 44 4.61 -2.79 -14.78
CA SER A 44 5.20 -2.86 -16.11
C SER A 44 4.44 -3.86 -16.98
N ARG A 45 4.17 -3.48 -18.23
CA ARG A 45 3.63 -4.40 -19.25
C ARG A 45 4.72 -5.25 -19.92
N LYS A 46 5.99 -4.92 -19.68
CA LYS A 46 7.15 -5.50 -20.39
C LYS A 46 7.94 -6.48 -19.53
N ASP A 47 7.96 -6.28 -18.22
CA ASP A 47 8.72 -7.09 -17.26
C ASP A 47 7.96 -7.26 -15.93
N SER A 48 8.55 -7.96 -14.97
CA SER A 48 7.98 -8.25 -13.65
C SER A 48 7.99 -7.04 -12.69
N LYS A 49 8.43 -5.87 -13.15
CA LYS A 49 8.61 -4.71 -12.27
C LYS A 49 7.29 -4.07 -11.89
N ILE A 50 7.26 -3.63 -10.65
CA ILE A 50 6.22 -2.80 -10.08
C ILE A 50 6.82 -1.51 -9.54
N TYR A 51 6.10 -0.41 -9.73
CA TYR A 51 6.51 0.93 -9.35
C TYR A 51 5.53 1.44 -8.33
N ALA A 52 5.99 1.67 -7.10
CA ALA A 52 5.22 2.36 -6.08
C ALA A 52 5.60 3.85 -6.10
N ALA A 53 4.60 4.71 -6.07
CA ALA A 53 4.77 6.14 -5.89
C ALA A 53 3.99 6.60 -4.67
N LEU A 54 4.59 7.52 -3.91
CA LEU A 54 3.98 8.22 -2.79
C LEU A 54 4.25 9.71 -2.95
N VAL A 55 3.23 10.53 -2.74
CA VAL A 55 3.34 11.98 -2.69
C VAL A 55 2.74 12.49 -1.40
N VAL A 56 3.33 13.51 -0.80
CA VAL A 56 2.78 14.22 0.37
C VAL A 56 2.45 15.64 -0.05
N LEU A 57 1.22 16.06 0.21
CA LEU A 57 0.71 17.38 -0.07
C LEU A 57 0.37 18.09 1.24
N ASN A 58 0.56 19.41 1.25
CA ASN A 58 0.05 20.29 2.29
C ASN A 58 -1.46 20.51 2.13
N LEU A 59 -2.19 20.66 3.23
CA LEU A 59 -3.59 21.07 3.24
C LEU A 59 -3.74 22.50 3.77
N PRO A 60 -4.71 23.28 3.26
CA PRO A 60 -5.70 22.89 2.24
C PRO A 60 -5.25 23.16 0.79
N ASP A 61 -4.09 23.77 0.57
CA ASP A 61 -3.66 24.30 -0.73
C ASP A 61 -3.14 23.23 -1.72
N LEU A 62 -2.95 22.00 -1.26
CA LEU A 62 -2.45 20.87 -2.06
C LEU A 62 -1.04 21.09 -2.62
N THR A 63 -0.25 21.94 -1.97
CA THR A 63 1.15 22.16 -2.35
C THR A 63 1.94 20.86 -2.15
N LEU A 64 2.64 20.40 -3.21
CA LEU A 64 3.48 19.21 -3.14
C LEU A 64 4.69 19.45 -2.23
N LEU A 65 4.82 18.64 -1.19
CA LEU A 65 5.92 18.71 -0.22
C LEU A 65 6.97 17.62 -0.45
N GLU A 66 6.52 16.39 -0.74
CA GLU A 66 7.42 15.25 -0.89
C GLU A 66 6.95 14.32 -2.00
N THR A 67 7.90 13.68 -2.67
CA THR A 67 7.65 12.56 -3.57
C THR A 67 8.66 11.46 -3.32
N LYS A 68 8.18 10.22 -3.25
CA LYS A 68 9.01 9.04 -3.12
C LYS A 68 8.56 7.97 -4.09
N THR A 69 9.51 7.36 -4.78
CA THR A 69 9.25 6.24 -5.68
C THR A 69 10.11 5.05 -5.28
N ILE A 70 9.55 3.86 -5.40
CA ILE A 70 10.28 2.61 -5.21
C ILE A 70 9.94 1.67 -6.36
N ILE A 71 10.98 1.03 -6.90
CA ILE A 71 10.87 -0.02 -7.89
C ILE A 71 11.08 -1.35 -7.18
N GLY A 72 10.26 -2.34 -7.49
CA GLY A 72 10.43 -3.69 -6.98
C GLY A 72 9.81 -4.72 -7.89
N GLU A 73 9.65 -5.92 -7.34
CA GLU A 73 8.98 -7.04 -7.98
C GLU A 73 7.94 -7.61 -7.02
N THR A 74 6.91 -8.25 -7.56
CA THR A 74 5.90 -8.95 -6.76
C THR A 74 5.76 -10.39 -7.20
N THR A 75 5.82 -11.30 -6.24
CA THR A 75 5.68 -12.74 -6.46
C THR A 75 4.27 -13.23 -6.20
N PHE A 76 3.40 -12.39 -5.62
CA PHE A 76 2.02 -12.75 -5.33
C PHE A 76 1.14 -12.57 -6.59
N PRO A 77 0.38 -13.58 -7.03
CA PRO A 77 -0.41 -13.50 -8.25
C PRO A 77 -1.55 -12.47 -8.16
N TYR A 78 -2.02 -11.99 -9.31
CA TYR A 78 -3.23 -11.18 -9.33
C TYR A 78 -4.47 -12.05 -9.05
N ILE A 79 -5.10 -11.83 -7.91
CA ILE A 79 -6.34 -12.50 -7.49
C ILE A 79 -7.32 -11.41 -7.04
N PRO A 80 -8.49 -11.27 -7.69
CA PRO A 80 -9.53 -10.34 -7.25
C PRO A 80 -9.85 -10.51 -5.76
N GLY A 81 -9.87 -9.41 -5.02
CA GLY A 81 -10.08 -9.39 -3.56
C GLY A 81 -8.81 -9.49 -2.71
N LEU A 82 -7.64 -9.80 -3.29
CA LEU A 82 -6.35 -9.94 -2.59
C LEU A 82 -5.26 -8.97 -3.10
N LEU A 83 -5.66 -7.85 -3.71
CA LEU A 83 -4.72 -6.89 -4.32
C LEU A 83 -3.67 -6.37 -3.33
N SER A 84 -4.07 -6.11 -2.08
CA SER A 84 -3.17 -5.59 -1.04
C SER A 84 -1.96 -6.49 -0.79
N PHE A 85 -2.08 -7.80 -0.97
CA PHE A 85 -0.95 -8.73 -0.81
C PHE A 85 0.12 -8.56 -1.90
N ARG A 86 -0.28 -8.01 -3.06
CA ARG A 86 0.58 -7.75 -4.21
C ARG A 86 1.27 -6.38 -4.13
N GLU A 87 0.58 -5.36 -3.60
CA GLU A 87 1.01 -3.95 -3.65
C GLU A 87 1.50 -3.40 -2.32
N ALA A 88 0.83 -3.73 -1.22
CA ALA A 88 1.12 -3.16 0.09
C ALA A 88 2.58 -3.38 0.53
N PRO A 89 3.24 -4.52 0.26
CA PRO A 89 4.65 -4.69 0.64
C PRO A 89 5.57 -3.64 0.02
N LEU A 90 5.34 -3.23 -1.23
CA LEU A 90 6.16 -2.20 -1.87
C LEU A 90 5.78 -0.80 -1.37
N LEU A 91 4.48 -0.52 -1.23
CA LEU A 91 3.99 0.74 -0.68
C LEU A 91 4.53 1.00 0.72
N ILE A 92 4.50 0.01 1.62
CA ILE A 92 5.03 0.16 2.99
C ILE A 92 6.53 0.48 2.97
N LYS A 93 7.29 0.01 1.97
CA LYS A 93 8.70 0.43 1.81
C LYS A 93 8.79 1.90 1.40
N ALA A 94 7.86 2.41 0.58
CA ALA A 94 7.83 3.82 0.21
C ALA A 94 7.52 4.71 1.43
N PHE A 95 6.67 4.26 2.35
CA PHE A 95 6.34 4.95 3.61
C PHE A 95 7.44 4.94 4.68
N ARG A 96 8.52 4.16 4.53
CA ARG A 96 9.64 4.06 5.48
C ARG A 96 10.85 4.81 4.97
#